data_AF-A0A209CDI6-F1
#
_entry.id   AF-A0A209CDI6-F1
#
_cell.length_a   1.000
_cell.length_b   1.000
_cell.length_c   1.000
_cell.angle_alpha   90.00
_cell.angle_beta   90.00
_cell.angle_gamma   90.00
#
_symmetry.space_group_name_H-M   'P 1'
#
loop_
_entity.id
_entity.type
_entity.pdbx_description
1 polymer ?
#
loop_
_entity_poly.entity_id
_entity_poly.type
_entity_poly.pdbx_seq_one_letter_code
_entity_poly.pdbx_strand_id
1 'polypeptide(L)'
;MELRSKLADAISNRLLLPAWFATVLGPAPPARETEGWLECATRVLLYRLTYRVDDQVLALGPSPDPEDEHRHTWWEELRTEPRPW
;
A
#
# COMPACT_ATOMS: atom_id res chain seq x y z
N MET A 1 7.34 7.04 -12.62
CA MET A 1 8.56 6.42 -12.03
C MET A 1 8.90 6.97 -10.65
N GLU A 2 8.75 8.27 -10.39
CA GLU A 2 9.16 8.90 -9.12
C GLU A 2 8.68 8.23 -7.82
N LEU A 3 7.42 7.78 -7.74
CA LEU A 3 6.87 7.22 -6.50
C LEU A 3 7.53 5.88 -6.12
N ARG A 4 7.75 5.00 -7.11
CA ARG A 4 8.40 3.69 -6.91
C ARG A 4 9.86 3.88 -6.49
N SER A 5 10.58 4.82 -7.11
CA SER A 5 11.96 5.12 -6.76
C SER A 5 12.07 5.71 -5.35
N LYS A 6 11.17 6.63 -4.97
CA LYS A 6 11.11 7.18 -3.60
C LYS A 6 10.81 6.12 -2.54
N LEU A 7 9.92 5.18 -2.85
CA LEU A 7 9.62 4.05 -1.96
C LEU A 7 10.85 3.13 -1.80
N ALA A 8 11.49 2.77 -2.91
CA ALA A 8 12.69 1.92 -2.89
C ALA A 8 13.85 2.58 -2.12
N ASP A 9 14.02 3.90 -2.26
CA ASP A 9 14.99 4.68 -1.50
C ASP A 9 14.67 4.72 0.00
N ALA A 10 13.41 4.98 0.37
CA ALA A 10 12.97 5.00 1.76
C ALA A 10 13.19 3.66 2.47
N ILE A 11 12.94 2.54 1.79
CA ILE A 11 13.19 1.18 2.30
C ILE A 11 14.68 0.92 2.42
N SER A 12 15.46 1.27 1.39
CA SER A 12 16.92 1.10 1.38
C SER A 12 17.60 1.89 2.50
N ASN A 13 17.08 3.08 2.79
CA ASN A 13 17.54 3.96 3.87
C ASN A 13 16.96 3.60 5.25
N ARG A 14 16.19 2.50 5.36
CA ARG A 14 15.56 2.01 6.60
C ARG A 14 14.80 3.10 7.36
N LEU A 15 14.12 3.98 6.62
CA LEU A 15 13.26 4.98 7.23
C LEU A 15 12.14 4.28 8.02
N LEU A 16 11.71 4.88 9.12
CA LEU A 16 10.60 4.37 9.91
C LEU A 16 9.34 4.38 9.05
N LEU A 17 8.95 3.20 8.56
CA LEU A 17 7.73 3.04 7.79
C LEU A 17 6.51 3.19 8.72
N PRO A 18 5.41 3.78 8.24
CA PRO A 18 4.17 3.83 9.00
C PRO A 18 3.71 2.42 9.41
N ALA A 19 3.09 2.30 10.58
CA ALA A 19 2.64 1.00 11.11
C ALA A 19 1.74 0.25 10.12
N TRP A 20 0.77 0.95 9.50
CA TRP A 20 -0.12 0.38 8.49
C TRP A 20 0.62 -0.28 7.31
N PHE A 21 1.78 0.25 6.94
CA PHE A 21 2.57 -0.23 5.81
C PHE A 21 3.20 -1.58 6.16
N ALA A 22 3.89 -1.64 7.30
CA ALA A 22 4.52 -2.85 7.78
C ALA A 22 3.50 -3.95 8.10
N THR A 23 2.28 -3.61 8.55
CA THR A 23 1.24 -4.60 8.85
C THR A 23 0.60 -5.21 7.61
N VAL A 24 0.44 -4.45 6.52
CA VAL A 24 -0.25 -4.93 5.30
C VAL A 24 0.72 -5.51 4.28
N LEU A 25 1.89 -4.92 4.13
CA LEU A 25 2.87 -5.33 3.12
C LEU A 25 4.06 -6.07 3.73
N GLY A 26 4.25 -6.00 5.05
CA GLY A 26 5.48 -6.46 5.70
C GLY A 26 6.56 -5.38 5.75
N PRO A 27 7.57 -5.55 6.60
CA PRO A 27 8.59 -4.54 6.86
C PRO A 27 9.60 -4.36 5.70
N ALA A 28 9.69 -5.32 4.78
CA ALA A 28 10.63 -5.30 3.66
C ALA A 28 10.12 -6.19 2.51
N PRO A 29 10.56 -5.93 1.26
CA PRO A 29 10.23 -6.79 0.14
C PRO A 29 10.84 -8.20 0.29
N PRO A 30 10.11 -9.25 -0.13
CA PRO A 30 10.63 -10.62 -0.17
C PRO A 30 11.72 -10.75 -1.24
N ALA A 31 12.70 -11.63 -1.01
CA ALA A 31 13.84 -11.82 -1.92
C ALA A 31 13.45 -12.37 -3.31
N ARG A 32 12.31 -13.07 -3.43
CA ARG A 32 11.87 -13.72 -4.66
C ARG A 32 10.81 -12.94 -5.44
N GLU A 33 10.11 -12.00 -4.79
CA GLU A 33 8.94 -11.30 -5.36
C GLU A 33 8.98 -9.78 -5.09
N THR A 34 10.18 -9.22 -5.04
CA THR A 34 10.41 -7.78 -4.81
C THR A 34 9.63 -6.88 -5.77
N GLU A 35 9.50 -7.26 -7.05
CA GLU A 35 8.78 -6.44 -8.04
C GLU A 35 7.27 -6.41 -7.77
N GLY A 36 6.64 -7.56 -7.54
CA GLY A 36 5.21 -7.64 -7.19
C GLY A 36 4.90 -6.96 -5.86
N TRP A 37 5.81 -7.07 -4.89
CA TRP A 37 5.71 -6.34 -3.64
C TRP A 37 5.77 -4.82 -3.84
N LEU A 38 6.73 -4.32 -4.64
CA LEU A 38 6.86 -2.90 -4.94
C LEU A 38 5.66 -2.36 -5.71
N GLU A 39 5.10 -3.15 -6.62
CA GLU A 39 3.88 -2.82 -7.35
C GLU A 39 2.69 -2.70 -6.40
N CYS A 40 2.46 -3.70 -5.55
CA CYS A 40 1.40 -3.68 -4.54
C CYS A 40 1.54 -2.47 -3.61
N ALA A 41 2.74 -2.23 -3.09
CA ALA A 41 3.03 -1.08 -2.25
C ALA A 41 2.77 0.26 -2.95
N THR A 42 3.13 0.37 -4.23
CA THR A 42 2.86 1.57 -5.03
C THR A 42 1.36 1.78 -5.26
N ARG A 43 0.61 0.71 -5.52
CA ARG A 43 -0.85 0.78 -5.70
C ARG A 43 -1.57 1.21 -4.41
N VAL A 44 -1.15 0.69 -3.26
CA VAL A 44 -1.68 1.13 -1.95
C VAL A 44 -1.37 2.61 -1.71
N LEU A 45 -0.14 3.06 -1.96
CA LEU A 45 0.22 4.48 -1.83
C LEU A 45 -0.59 5.36 -2.78
N LEU A 46 -0.80 4.92 -4.02
CA LEU A 46 -1.61 5.64 -5.00
C LEU A 46 -3.07 5.76 -4.53
N TYR A 47 -3.66 4.67 -4.03
CA TYR A 47 -5.01 4.69 -3.46
C TYR A 47 -5.11 5.70 -2.31
N ARG A 48 -4.14 5.68 -1.38
CA ARG A 48 -4.11 6.63 -0.25
C ARG A 48 -3.99 8.08 -0.71
N LEU A 49 -3.19 8.35 -1.74
CA LEU A 49 -3.06 9.70 -2.32
C LEU A 49 -4.34 10.15 -3.03
N THR A 50 -4.96 9.27 -3.80
CA THR A 50 -6.20 9.56 -4.55
C THR A 50 -7.36 9.88 -3.62
N TYR A 51 -7.54 9.09 -2.56
CA TYR A 51 -8.66 9.23 -1.63
C TYR A 51 -8.30 9.94 -0.33
N ARG A 52 -7.11 10.55 -0.24
CA ARG A 52 -6.60 11.26 0.94
C ARG A 52 -6.78 10.47 2.24
N VAL A 53 -6.31 9.23 2.21
CA VAL A 53 -6.36 8.35 3.37
C VAL A 53 -5.25 8.73 4.34
N ASP A 54 -5.62 9.37 5.44
CA ASP A 54 -4.70 9.79 6.51
C ASP A 54 -4.65 8.81 7.69
N ASP A 55 -5.37 7.68 7.60
CA ASP A 55 -5.43 6.66 8.66
C ASP A 55 -4.04 6.06 8.93
N GLN A 56 -3.60 6.12 10.19
CA GLN A 56 -2.27 5.68 10.60
C GLN A 56 -2.17 4.16 10.83
N VAL A 57 -3.31 3.46 10.93
CA VAL A 57 -3.41 2.04 11.27
C VAL A 57 -3.88 1.22 10.08
N LEU A 58 -4.93 1.68 9.39
CA LEU A 58 -5.48 0.99 8.22
C LEU A 58 -4.81 1.47 6.95
N ALA A 59 -4.21 0.56 6.18
CA ALA A 59 -3.52 0.91 4.93
C ALA A 59 -4.47 1.57 3.92
N LEU A 60 -5.69 1.06 3.79
CA LEU A 60 -6.71 1.56 2.86
C LEU A 60 -7.75 2.46 3.55
N GLY A 61 -7.57 2.75 4.84
CA GLY A 61 -8.58 3.42 5.66
C GLY A 61 -9.81 2.54 5.92
N PRO A 62 -10.88 3.11 6.50
CA PRO A 62 -12.15 2.41 6.68
C PRO A 62 -12.77 2.02 5.34
N SER A 63 -13.72 1.07 5.39
CA SER A 63 -14.53 0.71 4.22
C SER A 63 -15.10 1.98 3.59
N PRO A 64 -14.95 2.17 2.27
CA PRO A 64 -15.54 3.31 1.59
C PRO A 64 -17.06 3.21 1.57
N ASP A 65 -17.70 4.35 1.27
CA ASP A 65 -19.15 4.43 1.11
C ASP A 65 -19.60 3.49 -0.03
N PRO A 66 -20.62 2.63 0.18
CA PRO A 66 -21.15 1.77 -0.87
C PRO A 66 -21.69 2.53 -2.09
N GLU A 67 -22.00 3.83 -1.97
CA GLU A 67 -22.41 4.67 -3.11
C GLU A 67 -21.24 5.00 -4.05
N ASP A 68 -19.99 4.90 -3.58
CA ASP A 68 -18.79 5.05 -4.41
C ASP A 68 -18.30 3.68 -4.88
N GLU A 69 -19.02 3.10 -5.85
CA GLU A 69 -18.75 1.77 -6.40
C GLU A 69 -17.31 1.62 -6.92
N HIS A 70 -16.74 2.70 -7.47
CA HIS A 70 -15.38 2.69 -8.00
C HIS A 70 -14.34 2.58 -6.88
N ARG A 71 -14.46 3.40 -5.83
CA ARG A 71 -13.58 3.32 -4.66
C ARG A 71 -13.76 2.00 -3.94
N HIS A 72 -14.99 1.50 -3.81
CA HIS A 72 -15.29 0.24 -3.17
C HIS A 72 -14.63 -0.94 -3.90
N THR A 73 -14.79 -1.03 -5.21
CA THR A 73 -14.14 -2.07 -6.02
C THR A 73 -12.62 -2.04 -5.87
N TRP A 74 -12.00 -0.86 -5.98
CA TRP A 74 -10.55 -0.75 -5.85
C TRP A 74 -10.07 -1.06 -4.42
N TRP A 75 -10.83 -0.68 -3.41
CA TRP A 75 -10.57 -1.05 -2.02
C TRP A 75 -10.60 -2.57 -1.82
N GLU A 76 -11.58 -3.27 -2.39
CA GLU A 76 -11.68 -4.73 -2.32
C GLU A 76 -10.52 -5.44 -3.04
N GLU A 77 -10.15 -4.96 -4.23
CA GLU A 77 -8.97 -5.46 -4.96
C GLU A 77 -7.70 -5.33 -4.11
N LEU A 78 -7.43 -4.15 -3.57
CA LEU A 78 -6.23 -3.90 -2.76
C LEU A 78 -6.26 -4.57 -1.40
N ARG A 79 -7.44 -4.97 -0.90
CA ARG A 79 -7.57 -5.75 0.34
C ARG A 79 -7.29 -7.22 0.12
N THR A 80 -7.56 -7.74 -1.07
CA THR A 80 -7.39 -9.17 -1.42
C THR A 80 -6.04 -9.46 -2.06
N GLU A 81 -5.39 -8.45 -2.62
CA GLU A 81 -4.09 -8.51 -3.27
C GLU A 81 -2.84 -8.62 -2.36
N PRO A 82 -2.79 -8.13 -1.10
CA PRO A 82 -1.62 -8.26 -0.25
C PRO A 82 -1.48 -9.75 0.11
N ARG A 83 -0.61 -10.45 -0.63
CA ARG A 83 -0.26 -11.83 -0.32
C ARG A 83 0.67 -11.85 0.89
N PRO A 84 0.59 -12.88 1.74
CA PRO A 84 1.59 -13.10 2.78
C PRO A 84 2.89 -13.51 2.07
N TRP A 85 3.76 -12.54 1.82
CA TRP A 85 5.09 -12.73 1.26
C TRP A 85 6.11 -13.05 2.36
#